data_AF-A0A2G5SI98-F1
#
_entry.id   AF-A0A2G5SI98-F1
#
_cell.length_a   1.000
_cell.length_b   1.000
_cell.length_c   1.000
_cell.angle_alpha   90.00
_cell.angle_beta   90.00
_cell.angle_gamma   90.00
#
_symmetry.space_group_name_H-M   'P 1'
#
loop_
_entity.id
_entity.type
_entity.pdbx_description
1 polymer ?
#
loop_
_entity_poly.entity_id
_entity_poly.type
_entity_poly.pdbx_seq_one_letter_code
_entity_poly.pdbx_strand_id
1 'polypeptide(L)'
;MPKLQVNFLTLTNMEERDAFFTESRIKRDLDGLLPDVPLHVKQVHFFGYDMDNVIRFLSAMKPGYLETISLEGNQPLKFTRENFEAIFKTDQFKQAKEVSIHRNVIFSVEDLVNFSHLKRFSCALETIMEPKKILRILDIVSTFEEFKSCDMSFSTQMYRFPYIEKFAEAVGVEIPDGPQETLTFCYQRPESNEDLEFEIRNAGFRCYIEIYVYSNESHESLIL
;
A
#
# COMPACT_ATOMS: atom_id res chain seq x y z
N MET A 1 -19.37 2.75 -30.43
CA MET A 1 -19.11 3.71 -29.34
C MET A 1 -17.60 3.87 -29.18
N PRO A 2 -17.07 5.09 -28.98
CA PRO A 2 -15.63 5.28 -28.80
C PRO A 2 -15.16 4.61 -27.52
N LYS A 3 -14.03 3.89 -27.59
CA LYS A 3 -13.34 3.34 -26.42
C LYS A 3 -12.70 4.52 -25.69
N LEU A 4 -13.27 4.92 -24.55
CA LEU A 4 -12.70 5.98 -23.74
C LEU A 4 -11.42 5.46 -23.09
N GLN A 5 -10.28 5.92 -23.59
CA GLN A 5 -8.96 5.63 -23.04
C GLN A 5 -8.49 6.82 -22.21
N VAL A 6 -8.16 6.55 -20.94
CA VAL A 6 -7.72 7.56 -19.98
C VAL A 6 -6.45 7.04 -19.31
N ASN A 7 -5.41 7.85 -19.29
CA ASN A 7 -4.16 7.46 -18.62
C ASN A 7 -4.30 7.54 -17.09
N PHE A 8 -4.96 8.58 -16.60
CA PHE A 8 -5.10 8.85 -15.18
C PHE A 8 -6.53 9.31 -14.88
N LEU A 9 -7.20 8.64 -13.95
CA LEU A 9 -8.55 8.96 -13.50
C LEU A 9 -8.55 9.17 -11.98
N THR A 10 -8.89 10.38 -11.55
CA THR A 10 -9.19 10.66 -10.15
C THR A 10 -10.69 10.68 -9.93
N LEU A 11 -11.15 9.87 -9.00
CA LEU A 11 -12.51 9.86 -8.51
C LEU A 11 -12.50 10.41 -7.08
N THR A 12 -13.13 11.55 -6.89
CA THR A 12 -13.21 12.22 -5.58
C THR A 12 -14.66 12.30 -5.13
N ASN A 13 -14.99 11.65 -4.03
CA ASN A 13 -16.25 11.87 -3.35
C ASN A 13 -16.12 13.12 -2.47
N MET A 14 -16.64 14.23 -2.99
CA MET A 14 -16.81 15.48 -2.24
C MET A 14 -18.19 15.48 -1.56
N GLU A 15 -18.41 14.57 -0.61
CA GLU A 15 -19.43 14.85 0.40
C GLU A 15 -18.98 16.14 1.11
N GLU A 16 -19.67 17.25 0.82
CA GLU A 16 -19.41 18.58 1.36
C GLU A 16 -19.20 18.46 2.87
N ARG A 17 -18.10 19.03 3.39
CA ARG A 17 -17.92 19.33 4.82
C ARG A 17 -18.91 20.42 5.24
N ASP A 18 -20.20 20.26 4.95
CA ASP A 18 -21.22 21.19 5.40
C ASP A 18 -21.65 20.82 6.81
N ALA A 19 -21.27 21.74 7.69
CA ALA A 19 -21.61 21.76 9.08
C ALA A 19 -23.13 21.66 9.29
N PHE A 20 -23.52 20.76 10.18
CA PHE A 20 -24.70 20.84 11.07
C PHE A 20 -26.13 20.96 10.51
N PHE A 21 -26.42 21.41 9.29
CA PHE A 21 -27.79 21.44 8.76
C PHE A 21 -27.77 21.45 7.24
N THR A 22 -28.19 20.36 6.59
CA THR A 22 -29.06 20.36 5.40
C THR A 22 -29.32 18.95 4.92
N GLU A 23 -30.53 18.75 4.40
CA GLU A 23 -31.06 17.49 3.88
C GLU A 23 -30.12 16.84 2.86
N SER A 24 -30.06 15.51 2.92
CA SER A 24 -29.32 14.64 2.02
C SER A 24 -29.56 15.02 0.56
N ARG A 25 -28.60 15.73 -0.04
CA ARG A 25 -28.58 15.91 -1.50
C ARG A 25 -28.37 14.52 -2.11
N ILE A 26 -29.38 14.10 -2.86
CA ILE A 26 -29.45 12.83 -3.56
C ILE A 26 -28.14 12.59 -4.33
N LYS A 27 -27.46 11.48 -3.99
CA LYS A 27 -26.34 10.88 -4.74
C LYS A 27 -26.63 10.93 -6.24
N ARG A 28 -25.91 11.77 -6.96
CA ARG A 28 -25.68 11.60 -8.41
C ARG A 28 -24.27 11.08 -8.62
N ASP A 29 -23.86 10.12 -7.79
CA ASP A 29 -22.56 9.48 -7.86
C ASP A 29 -22.52 8.58 -9.09
N LEU A 30 -22.03 9.12 -10.20
CA LEU A 30 -21.54 8.39 -11.38
C LEU A 30 -22.47 7.33 -12.04
N ASP A 31 -23.73 7.19 -11.63
CA ASP A 31 -24.71 6.27 -12.25
C ASP A 31 -24.91 6.55 -13.75
N GLY A 32 -24.60 7.77 -14.22
CA GLY A 32 -24.60 8.14 -15.63
C GLY A 32 -23.22 8.12 -16.32
N LEU A 33 -22.14 7.78 -15.61
CA LEU A 33 -20.76 7.81 -16.11
C LEU A 33 -20.15 6.42 -16.35
N LEU A 34 -20.72 5.36 -15.77
CA LEU A 34 -20.29 3.99 -16.06
C LEU A 34 -20.79 3.61 -17.47
N PRO A 35 -19.92 3.50 -18.48
CA PRO A 35 -20.35 3.11 -19.81
C PRO A 35 -20.73 1.63 -19.82
N ASP A 36 -21.63 1.22 -20.72
CA ASP A 36 -21.85 -0.20 -21.05
C ASP A 36 -20.56 -0.91 -21.56
N VAL A 37 -19.51 -0.13 -21.85
CA VAL A 37 -18.22 -0.57 -22.34
C VAL A 37 -17.15 -0.37 -21.25
N PRO A 38 -16.30 -1.38 -20.96
CA PRO A 38 -15.24 -1.26 -19.98
C PRO A 38 -14.30 -0.08 -20.26
N LEU A 39 -14.04 0.72 -19.23
CA LEU A 39 -13.15 1.88 -19.29
C LEU A 39 -11.69 1.43 -19.40
N HIS A 40 -10.95 1.99 -20.36
CA HIS A 40 -9.50 1.76 -20.49
C HIS A 40 -8.75 2.79 -19.65
N VAL A 41 -8.68 2.55 -18.34
CA VAL A 41 -7.97 3.40 -17.38
C VAL A 41 -6.64 2.76 -17.01
N LYS A 42 -5.52 3.47 -17.20
CA LYS A 42 -4.20 2.94 -16.81
C LYS A 42 -3.92 3.11 -15.31
N GLN A 43 -4.35 4.23 -14.74
CA GLN A 43 -4.17 4.55 -13.32
C GLN A 43 -5.44 5.15 -12.74
N VAL A 44 -5.84 4.68 -11.57
CA VAL A 44 -6.99 5.23 -10.85
C VAL A 44 -6.61 5.65 -9.43
N HIS A 45 -7.10 6.81 -9.01
CA HIS A 45 -7.05 7.27 -7.63
C HIS A 45 -8.46 7.50 -7.11
N PHE A 46 -8.81 6.81 -6.03
CA PHE A 46 -10.09 6.95 -5.32
C PHE A 46 -9.88 7.74 -4.05
N PHE A 47 -10.61 8.83 -3.89
CA PHE A 47 -10.59 9.66 -2.69
C PHE A 47 -11.99 9.75 -2.08
N GLY A 48 -12.15 9.35 -0.82
CA GLY A 48 -13.37 9.55 -0.05
C GLY A 48 -14.54 8.60 -0.35
N TYR A 49 -14.36 7.62 -1.23
CA TYR A 49 -15.39 6.61 -1.53
C TYR A 49 -15.47 5.53 -0.47
N ASP A 50 -16.67 5.00 -0.25
CA ASP A 50 -16.86 3.70 0.41
C ASP A 50 -16.41 2.55 -0.51
N MET A 51 -16.22 1.38 0.07
CA MET A 51 -15.64 0.25 -0.64
C MET A 51 -16.55 -0.37 -1.69
N ASP A 52 -17.87 -0.34 -1.46
CA ASP A 52 -18.84 -0.83 -2.45
C ASP A 52 -18.75 -0.01 -3.74
N ASN A 53 -18.62 1.31 -3.62
CA ASN A 53 -18.38 2.18 -4.77
C ASN A 53 -17.03 1.92 -5.42
N VAL A 54 -15.95 1.78 -4.64
CA VAL A 54 -14.63 1.43 -5.19
C VAL A 54 -14.70 0.13 -6.00
N ILE A 55 -15.31 -0.93 -5.45
CA ILE A 55 -15.48 -2.23 -6.12
C ILE A 55 -16.29 -2.07 -7.40
N ARG A 56 -17.39 -1.30 -7.36
CA ARG A 56 -18.22 -1.02 -8.52
C ARG A 56 -17.44 -0.31 -9.63
N PHE A 57 -16.64 0.70 -9.29
CA PHE A 57 -15.82 1.43 -10.27
C PHE A 57 -14.71 0.55 -10.84
N LEU A 58 -14.01 -0.20 -10.00
CA LEU A 58 -13.00 -1.16 -10.45
C LEU A 58 -13.62 -2.16 -11.43
N SER A 59 -14.81 -2.69 -11.12
CA SER A 59 -15.51 -3.65 -11.99
C SER A 59 -15.87 -3.09 -13.36
N ALA A 60 -16.02 -1.76 -13.49
CA ALA A 60 -16.28 -1.09 -14.78
C ALA A 60 -15.00 -0.80 -15.58
N MET A 61 -13.82 -0.97 -14.99
CA MET A 61 -12.53 -0.79 -15.68
C MET A 61 -12.10 -2.10 -16.34
N LYS A 62 -11.41 -1.99 -17.48
CA LYS A 62 -10.91 -3.17 -18.20
C LYS A 62 -9.76 -3.83 -17.41
N PRO A 63 -9.87 -5.12 -17.03
CA PRO A 63 -8.76 -5.87 -16.45
C PRO A 63 -7.54 -5.90 -17.36
N GLY A 64 -6.34 -5.86 -16.76
CA GLY A 64 -5.06 -5.93 -17.46
C GLY A 64 -4.65 -4.66 -18.20
N TYR A 65 -5.54 -3.65 -18.25
CA TYR A 65 -5.18 -2.30 -18.68
C TYR A 65 -4.90 -1.38 -17.48
N LEU A 66 -5.58 -1.62 -16.35
CA LEU A 66 -5.34 -0.91 -15.09
C LEU A 66 -4.06 -1.40 -14.45
N GLU A 67 -3.04 -0.54 -14.41
CA GLU A 67 -1.73 -0.85 -13.84
C GLU A 67 -1.57 -0.34 -12.41
N THR A 68 -2.18 0.81 -12.07
CA THR A 68 -2.02 1.45 -10.77
C THR A 68 -3.38 1.72 -10.11
N ILE A 69 -3.51 1.32 -8.85
CA ILE A 69 -4.67 1.60 -8.01
C ILE A 69 -4.23 2.37 -6.78
N SER A 70 -4.86 3.52 -6.51
CA SER A 70 -4.65 4.26 -5.27
C SER A 70 -5.97 4.47 -4.55
N LEU A 71 -5.99 4.17 -3.25
CA LEU A 71 -7.16 4.26 -2.38
C LEU A 71 -6.86 5.18 -1.21
N GLU A 72 -7.59 6.28 -1.10
CA GLU A 72 -7.52 7.23 0.00
C GLU A 72 -8.89 7.47 0.64
N GLY A 73 -8.94 7.27 1.95
CA GLY A 73 -10.17 7.31 2.73
C GLY A 73 -10.26 8.54 3.63
N ASN A 74 -11.41 9.22 3.64
CA ASN A 74 -11.67 10.39 4.49
C ASN A 74 -11.90 10.07 5.99
N GLN A 75 -12.10 8.80 6.35
CA GLN A 75 -12.40 8.37 7.72
C GLN A 75 -11.85 6.96 8.01
N PRO A 76 -11.25 6.71 9.20
CA PRO A 76 -10.76 5.39 9.60
C PRO A 76 -11.87 4.33 9.80
N LEU A 77 -13.14 4.74 9.87
CA LEU A 77 -14.26 3.85 10.26
C LEU A 77 -15.01 3.18 9.10
N LYS A 78 -14.70 3.50 7.83
CA LYS A 78 -15.45 2.98 6.66
C LYS A 78 -14.77 1.80 5.94
N PHE A 79 -13.54 1.45 6.31
CA PHE A 79 -12.80 0.36 5.68
C PHE A 79 -12.64 -0.80 6.65
N THR A 80 -13.43 -1.85 6.45
CA THR A 80 -13.22 -3.11 7.17
C THR A 80 -12.35 -4.05 6.34
N ARG A 81 -11.80 -5.09 6.99
CA ARG A 81 -11.01 -6.12 6.32
C ARG A 81 -11.81 -6.84 5.25
N GLU A 82 -13.07 -7.16 5.56
CA GLU A 82 -13.99 -7.88 4.66
C GLU A 82 -14.20 -7.12 3.35
N ASN A 83 -14.22 -5.78 3.40
CA ASN A 83 -14.32 -4.95 2.21
C ASN A 83 -13.10 -5.10 1.29
N PHE A 84 -11.90 -5.29 1.85
CA PHE A 84 -10.69 -5.52 1.07
C PHE A 84 -10.61 -6.92 0.48
N GLU A 85 -11.19 -7.93 1.13
CA GLU A 85 -11.30 -9.27 0.54
C GLU A 85 -12.06 -9.24 -0.79
N ALA A 86 -13.07 -8.37 -0.92
CA ALA A 86 -13.78 -8.18 -2.17
C ALA A 86 -12.90 -7.52 -3.25
N ILE A 87 -12.08 -6.52 -2.89
CA ILE A 87 -11.11 -5.92 -3.81
C ILE A 87 -10.09 -6.96 -4.29
N PHE A 88 -9.53 -7.77 -3.38
CA PHE A 88 -8.54 -8.81 -3.71
C PHE A 88 -9.08 -9.84 -4.73
N LYS A 89 -10.39 -10.04 -4.76
CA LYS A 89 -11.04 -10.97 -5.69
C LYS A 89 -11.20 -10.39 -7.10
N THR A 90 -11.15 -9.08 -7.28
CA THR A 90 -11.33 -8.42 -8.58
C THR A 90 -10.18 -8.73 -9.55
N ASP A 91 -10.50 -8.89 -10.84
CA ASP A 91 -9.49 -9.11 -11.87
C ASP A 91 -8.59 -7.88 -12.08
N GLN A 92 -9.13 -6.68 -11.81
CA GLN A 92 -8.40 -5.42 -11.89
C GLN A 92 -7.29 -5.36 -10.85
N PHE A 93 -7.58 -5.76 -9.60
CA PHE A 93 -6.56 -5.83 -8.57
C PHE A 93 -5.50 -6.89 -8.88
N LYS A 94 -5.92 -8.12 -9.25
CA LYS A 94 -5.03 -9.25 -9.55
C LYS A 94 -4.07 -9.00 -10.73
N GLN A 95 -4.41 -8.07 -11.62
CA GLN A 95 -3.61 -7.72 -12.80
C GLN A 95 -2.93 -6.35 -12.67
N ALA A 96 -3.20 -5.61 -11.59
CA ALA A 96 -2.49 -4.37 -11.30
C ALA A 96 -1.02 -4.66 -11.01
N LYS A 97 -0.17 -3.67 -11.29
CA LYS A 97 1.27 -3.71 -11.00
C LYS A 97 1.59 -2.96 -9.71
N GLU A 98 0.81 -1.93 -9.40
CA GLU A 98 1.08 -1.01 -8.29
C GLU A 98 -0.19 -0.70 -7.50
N VAL A 99 -0.11 -0.77 -6.17
CA VAL A 99 -1.25 -0.46 -5.28
C VAL A 99 -0.81 0.42 -4.12
N SER A 100 -1.44 1.58 -3.94
CA SER A 100 -1.18 2.47 -2.81
C SER A 100 -2.44 2.64 -1.97
N ILE A 101 -2.44 2.10 -0.74
CA ILE A 101 -3.58 2.15 0.16
C ILE A 101 -3.25 3.08 1.33
N HIS A 102 -4.08 4.09 1.50
CA HIS A 102 -3.88 5.08 2.55
C HIS A 102 -3.94 4.44 3.94
N ARG A 103 -3.24 5.08 4.88
CA ARG A 103 -2.92 4.58 6.22
C ARG A 103 -4.13 4.44 7.18
N ASN A 104 -5.33 4.66 6.66
CA ASN A 104 -6.59 4.51 7.40
C ASN A 104 -7.14 3.08 7.30
N VAL A 105 -6.54 2.24 6.45
CA VAL A 105 -6.83 0.81 6.34
C VAL A 105 -5.67 0.04 6.97
N ILE A 106 -5.99 -0.83 7.93
CA ILE A 106 -5.01 -1.60 8.68
C ILE A 106 -5.05 -3.04 8.20
N PHE A 107 -3.93 -3.54 7.69
CA PHE A 107 -3.75 -4.94 7.28
C PHE A 107 -3.00 -5.73 8.33
N SER A 108 -3.31 -7.02 8.43
CA SER A 108 -2.43 -7.97 9.10
C SER A 108 -1.23 -8.29 8.21
N VAL A 109 -0.14 -8.76 8.80
CA VAL A 109 1.05 -9.18 8.03
C VAL A 109 0.71 -10.32 7.05
N GLU A 110 -0.20 -11.21 7.41
CA GLU A 110 -0.61 -12.31 6.54
C GLU A 110 -1.47 -11.84 5.35
N ASP A 111 -2.10 -10.67 5.41
CA ASP A 111 -2.83 -10.12 4.26
C ASP A 111 -1.88 -9.69 3.12
N LEU A 112 -0.58 -9.48 3.41
CA LEU A 112 0.42 -9.10 2.41
C LEU A 112 0.55 -10.12 1.28
N VAL A 113 0.21 -11.40 1.51
CA VAL A 113 0.23 -12.44 0.45
C VAL A 113 -0.65 -12.09 -0.75
N ASN A 114 -1.70 -11.26 -0.53
CA ASN A 114 -2.56 -10.76 -1.59
C ASN A 114 -1.85 -9.73 -2.50
N PHE A 115 -0.66 -9.27 -2.15
CA PHE A 115 0.17 -8.34 -2.91
C PHE A 115 1.32 -9.04 -3.65
N SER A 116 1.36 -10.38 -3.66
CA SER A 116 2.46 -11.16 -4.23
C SER A 116 2.72 -10.93 -5.72
N HIS A 117 1.69 -10.53 -6.47
CA HIS A 117 1.80 -10.17 -7.89
C HIS A 117 2.21 -8.71 -8.14
N LEU A 118 2.27 -7.87 -7.10
CA LEU A 118 2.56 -6.45 -7.26
C LEU A 118 4.06 -6.19 -7.37
N LYS A 119 4.41 -5.25 -8.24
CA LYS A 119 5.77 -4.69 -8.32
C LYS A 119 6.01 -3.70 -7.20
N ARG A 120 5.00 -2.86 -6.92
CA ARG A 120 5.07 -1.86 -5.87
C ARG A 120 3.80 -1.80 -5.06
N PHE A 121 3.93 -1.65 -3.74
CA PHE A 121 2.75 -1.39 -2.93
C PHE A 121 3.03 -0.55 -1.69
N SER A 122 1.99 0.13 -1.20
CA SER A 122 2.04 0.80 0.10
C SER A 122 0.77 0.58 0.91
N CYS A 123 0.92 0.37 2.21
CA CYS A 123 -0.22 0.14 3.11
C CYS A 123 0.11 0.48 4.57
N ALA A 124 -0.90 0.48 5.44
CA ALA A 124 -0.68 0.45 6.88
C ALA A 124 -0.91 -0.95 7.47
N LEU A 125 -0.10 -1.30 8.46
CA LEU A 125 -0.14 -2.56 9.20
C LEU A 125 -0.69 -2.35 10.61
N GLU A 126 -1.01 -3.47 11.26
CA GLU A 126 -1.44 -3.53 12.66
C GLU A 126 -0.60 -2.66 13.59
N THR A 127 -1.26 -1.95 14.52
CA THR A 127 -0.65 -0.99 15.45
C THR A 127 0.21 -1.64 16.55
N ILE A 128 0.27 -2.97 16.61
CA ILE A 128 1.11 -3.72 17.55
C ILE A 128 1.95 -4.72 16.75
N MET A 129 3.13 -4.24 16.36
CA MET A 129 4.14 -5.00 15.64
C MET A 129 5.19 -5.52 16.61
N GLU A 130 5.18 -6.82 16.87
CA GLU A 130 6.29 -7.49 17.56
C GLU A 130 7.47 -7.66 16.60
N PRO A 131 8.72 -7.72 17.08
CA PRO A 131 9.89 -7.92 16.21
C PRO A 131 9.77 -9.13 15.27
N LYS A 132 9.16 -10.23 15.74
CA LYS A 132 8.90 -11.43 14.92
C LYS A 132 7.96 -11.16 13.75
N LYS A 133 7.00 -10.25 13.88
CA LYS A 133 6.11 -9.86 12.78
C LYS A 133 6.86 -9.07 11.71
N ILE A 134 7.88 -8.31 12.08
CA ILE A 134 8.73 -7.60 11.11
C ILE A 134 9.56 -8.61 10.31
N LEU A 135 10.15 -9.62 10.96
CA LEU A 135 10.84 -10.72 10.25
C LEU A 135 9.88 -11.45 9.31
N ARG A 136 8.63 -11.66 9.73
CA ARG A 136 7.60 -12.29 8.90
C ARG A 136 7.27 -11.48 7.63
N ILE A 137 7.36 -10.14 7.68
CA ILE A 137 7.21 -9.29 6.49
C ILE A 137 8.31 -9.60 5.48
N LEU A 138 9.57 -9.69 5.92
CA LEU A 138 10.70 -10.05 5.05
C LEU A 138 10.49 -11.42 4.42
N ASP A 139 10.12 -12.41 5.22
CA ASP A 139 9.84 -13.76 4.71
C ASP A 139 8.77 -13.72 3.61
N ILE A 140 7.65 -13.01 3.83
CA ILE A 140 6.57 -12.92 2.84
C ILE A 140 7.03 -12.18 1.59
N VAL A 141 7.55 -10.95 1.73
CA VAL A 141 7.94 -10.10 0.60
C VAL A 141 9.06 -10.75 -0.22
N SER A 142 9.96 -11.49 0.42
CA SER A 142 11.03 -12.23 -0.27
C SER A 142 10.52 -13.30 -1.24
N THR A 143 9.26 -13.70 -1.16
CA THR A 143 8.64 -14.67 -2.10
C THR A 143 8.04 -14.02 -3.35
N PHE A 144 7.98 -12.69 -3.42
CA PHE A 144 7.26 -12.00 -4.50
C PHE A 144 8.11 -11.90 -5.77
N GLU A 145 7.70 -12.56 -6.84
CA GLU A 145 8.51 -12.70 -8.06
C GLU A 145 8.76 -11.37 -8.78
N GLU A 146 7.72 -10.53 -8.92
CA GLU A 146 7.82 -9.26 -9.65
C GLU A 146 8.18 -8.04 -8.77
N PHE A 147 8.47 -8.27 -7.49
CA PHE A 147 8.65 -7.22 -6.50
C PHE A 147 9.78 -6.23 -6.85
N LYS A 148 9.54 -4.95 -6.57
CA LYS A 148 10.51 -3.87 -6.70
C LYS A 148 10.63 -3.04 -5.44
N SER A 149 9.50 -2.62 -4.85
CA SER A 149 9.53 -1.88 -3.59
C SER A 149 8.21 -1.92 -2.83
N CYS A 150 8.25 -1.70 -1.53
CA CYS A 150 7.05 -1.40 -0.75
C CYS A 150 7.30 -0.46 0.42
N ASP A 151 6.25 0.26 0.77
CA ASP A 151 6.22 1.25 1.85
C ASP A 151 5.11 0.89 2.83
N MET A 152 5.48 0.52 4.05
CA MET A 152 4.54 0.13 5.09
C MET A 152 4.63 1.08 6.28
N SER A 153 3.53 1.25 6.99
CA SER A 153 3.52 2.04 8.23
C SER A 153 2.67 1.39 9.30
N PHE A 154 3.06 1.55 10.56
CA PHE A 154 2.24 1.13 11.69
C PHE A 154 2.33 2.16 12.82
N SER A 155 1.24 2.31 13.57
CA SER A 155 1.23 3.21 14.73
C SER A 155 2.02 2.58 15.88
N THR A 156 2.72 3.41 16.64
CA THR A 156 3.36 3.01 17.88
C THR A 156 2.48 3.46 19.04
N GLN A 157 2.25 2.58 20.02
CA GLN A 157 1.42 2.94 21.19
C GLN A 157 2.12 3.90 22.15
N MET A 158 3.45 4.03 22.05
CA MET A 158 4.26 4.85 22.94
C MET A 158 5.29 5.65 22.15
N TYR A 159 5.42 6.93 22.49
CA TYR A 159 6.47 7.80 21.99
C TYR A 159 7.83 7.21 22.37
N ARG A 160 8.74 7.04 21.39
CA ARG A 160 10.10 6.49 21.58
C ARG A 160 10.14 5.05 22.15
N PHE A 161 9.17 4.21 21.83
CA PHE A 161 9.36 2.79 22.07
C PHE A 161 10.59 2.30 21.27
N PRO A 162 11.48 1.48 21.86
CA PRO A 162 12.75 1.09 21.25
C PRO A 162 12.53 0.00 20.19
N TYR A 163 11.74 0.31 19.15
CA TYR A 163 11.43 -0.61 18.06
C TYR A 163 12.68 -0.93 17.25
N ILE A 164 13.55 0.05 17.05
CA ILE A 164 14.80 -0.12 16.31
C ILE A 164 15.70 -1.12 17.04
N GLU A 165 15.91 -0.93 18.34
CA GLU A 165 16.77 -1.77 19.17
C GLU A 165 16.23 -3.19 19.29
N LYS A 166 14.92 -3.35 19.56
CA LYS A 166 14.28 -4.66 19.64
C LYS A 166 14.31 -5.40 18.30
N PHE A 167 14.22 -4.66 17.22
CA PHE A 167 14.28 -5.27 15.90
C PHE A 167 15.71 -5.63 15.52
N ALA A 168 16.68 -4.75 15.77
CA ALA A 168 18.11 -5.02 15.61
C ALA A 168 18.54 -6.27 16.39
N GLU A 169 18.08 -6.42 17.64
CA GLU A 169 18.27 -7.64 18.43
C GLU A 169 17.67 -8.88 17.74
N ALA A 170 16.46 -8.77 17.19
CA ALA A 170 15.78 -9.87 16.52
C ALA A 170 16.43 -10.30 15.20
N VAL A 171 17.04 -9.37 14.45
CA VAL A 171 17.81 -9.68 13.23
C VAL A 171 19.29 -9.97 13.51
N GLY A 172 19.76 -9.78 14.75
CA GLY A 172 21.17 -9.93 15.11
C GLY A 172 22.09 -8.87 14.50
N VAL A 173 21.56 -7.66 14.23
CA VAL A 173 22.34 -6.53 13.72
C VAL A 173 22.81 -5.69 14.90
N GLU A 174 24.11 -5.40 14.95
CA GLU A 174 24.66 -4.48 15.93
C GLU A 174 24.28 -3.04 15.56
N ILE A 175 23.81 -2.28 16.55
CA ILE A 175 23.52 -0.85 16.40
C ILE A 175 24.56 -0.02 17.16
N PRO A 176 24.94 1.16 16.64
CA PRO A 176 25.84 2.06 17.36
C PRO A 176 25.25 2.52 18.68
N ASP A 177 26.13 2.78 19.66
CA ASP A 177 25.75 3.35 20.96
C ASP A 177 24.98 4.68 20.79
N GLY A 178 23.76 4.72 21.30
CA GLY A 178 22.89 5.90 21.27
C GLY A 178 21.51 5.62 20.68
N PRO A 179 20.56 6.57 20.82
CA PRO A 179 19.22 6.41 20.25
C PRO A 179 19.29 6.42 18.72
N GLN A 180 18.77 5.37 18.09
CA GLN A 180 18.69 5.25 16.64
C GLN A 180 17.27 5.59 16.17
N GLU A 181 17.17 6.48 15.18
CA GLU A 181 15.89 6.79 14.52
C GLU A 181 15.63 5.89 13.31
N THR A 182 16.69 5.32 12.73
CA THR A 182 16.62 4.47 11.53
C THR A 182 17.55 3.28 11.68
N LEU A 183 17.15 2.14 11.12
CA LEU A 183 18.00 0.97 10.89
C LEU A 183 17.83 0.52 9.45
N THR A 184 18.95 0.30 8.77
CA THR A 184 19.01 -0.20 7.40
C THR A 184 19.91 -1.43 7.34
N PHE A 185 19.47 -2.48 6.64
CA PHE A 185 20.28 -3.67 6.38
C PHE A 185 19.81 -4.39 5.12
N CYS A 186 20.68 -5.25 4.58
CA CYS A 186 20.38 -6.10 3.44
C CYS A 186 19.92 -7.49 3.89
N TYR A 187 18.89 -8.01 3.24
CA TYR A 187 18.36 -9.35 3.41
C TYR A 187 18.52 -10.13 2.11
N GLN A 188 19.28 -11.22 2.12
CA GLN A 188 19.49 -12.04 0.94
C GLN A 188 18.25 -12.88 0.66
N ARG A 189 17.72 -12.81 -0.57
CA ARG A 189 16.62 -13.69 -0.97
C ARG A 189 17.15 -15.13 -1.09
N PRO A 190 16.50 -16.14 -0.48
CA PRO A 190 16.97 -17.52 -0.56
C PRO A 190 17.07 -18.07 -2.00
N GLU A 191 16.25 -17.56 -2.92
CA GLU A 191 16.10 -18.09 -4.28
C GLU A 191 16.62 -17.13 -5.37
N SER A 192 17.18 -15.97 -5.01
CA SER A 192 17.65 -14.96 -5.95
C SER A 192 19.00 -14.38 -5.51
N ASN A 193 19.81 -13.96 -6.49
CA ASN A 193 21.02 -13.17 -6.23
C ASN A 193 20.70 -11.68 -5.96
N GLU A 194 19.42 -11.30 -5.97
CA GLU A 194 18.96 -9.97 -5.61
C GLU A 194 18.82 -9.86 -4.08
N ASP A 195 19.52 -8.90 -3.50
CA ASP A 195 19.35 -8.53 -2.10
C ASP A 195 18.16 -7.57 -1.94
N LEU A 196 17.43 -7.70 -0.84
CA LEU A 196 16.44 -6.71 -0.42
C LEU A 196 17.09 -5.77 0.57
N GLU A 197 17.09 -4.47 0.28
CA GLU A 197 17.42 -3.47 1.27
C GLU A 197 16.16 -3.16 2.08
N PHE A 198 16.29 -3.26 3.39
CA PHE A 198 15.22 -3.02 4.35
C PHE A 198 15.63 -1.84 5.22
N GLU A 199 14.78 -0.82 5.26
CA GLU A 199 14.87 0.31 6.16
C GLU A 199 13.67 0.33 7.10
N ILE A 200 13.93 0.50 8.39
CA ILE A 200 12.90 0.83 9.37
C ILE A 200 13.24 2.16 10.03
N ARG A 201 12.28 3.07 10.05
CA ARG A 201 12.41 4.40 10.63
C ARG A 201 11.35 4.65 11.68
N ASN A 202 11.76 5.12 12.84
CA ASN A 202 10.92 5.58 13.92
C ASN A 202 10.63 7.07 13.78
N ALA A 203 9.35 7.43 13.65
CA ALA A 203 8.87 8.80 13.51
C ALA A 203 7.88 9.18 14.62
N GLY A 204 8.23 8.84 15.87
CA GLY A 204 7.45 9.18 17.06
C GLY A 204 6.26 8.24 17.28
N PHE A 205 5.08 8.63 16.80
CA PHE A 205 3.83 7.84 16.92
C PHE A 205 3.63 6.83 15.79
N ARG A 206 4.58 6.75 14.85
CA ARG A 206 4.54 5.83 13.73
C ARG A 206 5.94 5.30 13.45
N CYS A 207 5.98 4.07 12.98
CA CYS A 207 7.14 3.50 12.31
C CYS A 207 6.84 3.34 10.83
N TYR A 208 7.87 3.51 10.03
CA TYR A 208 7.85 3.27 8.59
C TYR A 208 8.81 2.12 8.28
N ILE A 209 8.38 1.25 7.39
CA ILE A 209 9.20 0.18 6.82
C ILE A 209 9.24 0.43 5.33
N GLU A 210 10.43 0.51 4.77
CA GLU A 210 10.68 0.64 3.35
C GLU A 210 11.51 -0.58 2.93
N ILE A 211 11.06 -1.29 1.90
CA ILE A 211 11.77 -2.47 1.37
C ILE A 211 11.90 -2.27 -0.13
N TYR A 212 13.08 -2.52 -0.69
CA TYR A 212 13.28 -2.46 -2.13
C TYR A 212 14.36 -3.44 -2.59
N VAL A 213 14.25 -3.85 -3.85
CA VAL A 213 15.27 -4.67 -4.49
C VAL A 213 16.50 -3.82 -4.70
N TYR A 214 17.62 -4.24 -4.10
CA TYR A 214 18.91 -3.61 -4.27
C TYR A 214 19.54 -4.08 -5.58
N SER A 215 19.75 -3.16 -6.53
CA SER A 215 20.52 -3.43 -7.75
C SER A 215 21.75 -2.54 -7.80
N ASN A 216 22.94 -3.16 -7.90
CA ASN A 216 24.24 -2.50 -8.03
C ASN A 216 24.36 -1.53 -9.22
N GLU A 217 23.39 -1.49 -10.13
CA GLU A 217 23.36 -0.58 -11.29
C GLU A 217 23.16 0.90 -10.92
N SER A 218 22.83 1.22 -9.65
CA SER A 218 22.49 2.58 -9.23
C SER A 218 23.67 3.46 -8.81
N HIS A 219 24.90 2.92 -8.70
CA HIS A 219 26.07 3.65 -8.18
C HIS A 219 27.21 3.89 -9.18
N GLU A 220 27.11 3.45 -10.44
CA GLU A 220 28.12 3.74 -11.48
C GLU A 220 27.92 5.07 -12.22
N SER A 221 26.91 5.88 -11.87
CA SER A 221 26.65 7.18 -12.55
C SER A 221 27.08 8.42 -11.77
N LEU A 222 27.86 8.27 -10.69
CA LEU A 222 28.44 9.41 -9.95
C LEU A 222 29.96 9.39 -9.80
N ILE A 223 30.66 8.62 -10.63
CA ILE A 223 32.10 8.79 -10.83
C ILE A 223 32.37 8.91 -12.32
N LEU A 224 32.34 10.15 -12.82
CA LEU A 224 33.26 10.72 -13.82
C LEU A 224 33.10 12.25 -13.83
#